data_AF-A0A925V939-F1
#
_entry.id   AF-A0A925V939-F1
#
_cell.length_a   1.000
_cell.length_b   1.000
_cell.length_c   1.000
_cell.angle_alpha   90.00
_cell.angle_beta   90.00
_cell.angle_gamma   90.00
#
_symmetry.space_group_name_H-M   'P 1'
#
loop_
_entity.id
_entity.type
_entity.pdbx_description
1 polymer ?
#
loop_
_entity_poly.entity_id
_entity_poly.type
_entity_poly.pdbx_seq_one_letter_code
_entity_poly.pdbx_strand_id
1 'polypeptide(L)'
;MLACDADDGEFVPSTVAFDDIEEHFDRAYCERMFECQCEQGRWFESVGACEQSVRDQAEQLRAVPQGDGISYDPACVGARVDALDALGCATELDPAADDCASRCPIFHGERGVDEACSLDATNQYSDCAAGLSCNIQECDYDPVTGAETCTGSCTDPCAPQPGGGCGTCDQDSYCDWNIEECVPLPRVGDSCSNSGRCFGDAFCDASAVCVAQVELGGPCSGHRQCESGYCPAGSCAALPGRGDSCAGTNACADALACDFETQICVEADALICQWPSGLETYY
;
A
#
# COMPACT_ATOMS: atom_id res chain seq x y z
N MET A 1 22.46 -7.85 0.80
CA MET A 1 21.73 -8.96 0.16
C MET A 1 20.93 -9.61 1.26
N LEU A 2 19.79 -9.03 1.57
CA LEU A 2 18.79 -9.67 2.42
C LEU A 2 18.23 -10.81 1.58
N ALA A 3 18.86 -11.98 1.71
CA ALA A 3 18.10 -13.20 1.54
C ALA A 3 16.98 -13.11 2.58
N CYS A 4 15.76 -13.47 2.19
CA CYS A 4 14.71 -13.78 3.13
C CYS A 4 15.25 -14.86 4.07
N ASP A 5 15.88 -14.46 5.18
CA ASP A 5 16.48 -15.37 6.15
C ASP A 5 15.32 -16.05 6.85
N ALA A 6 15.01 -17.24 6.33
CA ALA A 6 13.96 -18.09 6.77
C ALA A 6 14.38 -18.85 8.02
N ASP A 7 13.77 -18.51 9.14
CA ASP A 7 13.68 -19.41 10.29
C ASP A 7 12.22 -19.36 10.80
N ASP A 8 11.66 -20.56 11.01
CA ASP A 8 10.34 -20.90 11.62
C ASP A 8 9.22 -21.44 10.70
N GLY A 9 9.40 -21.45 9.37
CA GLY A 9 8.44 -22.07 8.44
C GLY A 9 8.49 -21.41 7.07
N GLU A 10 9.61 -21.59 6.37
CA GLU A 10 9.95 -20.90 5.12
C GLU A 10 8.85 -20.97 4.07
N PHE A 11 8.12 -19.86 3.92
CA PHE A 11 7.33 -19.61 2.73
C PHE A 11 8.33 -19.44 1.57
N VAL A 12 8.45 -20.46 0.73
CA VAL A 12 9.20 -20.36 -0.52
C VAL A 12 8.25 -19.81 -1.56
N PRO A 13 8.40 -18.54 -1.99
CA PRO A 13 7.56 -18.00 -3.04
C PRO A 13 7.69 -18.85 -4.29
N SER A 14 6.61 -18.97 -5.04
CA SER A 14 6.63 -19.55 -6.37
C SER A 14 7.63 -18.79 -7.24
N THR A 15 8.14 -19.46 -8.27
CA THR A 15 8.98 -18.82 -9.28
C THR A 15 8.21 -18.84 -10.59
N VAL A 16 8.01 -17.68 -11.19
CA VAL A 16 7.27 -17.54 -12.45
C VAL A 16 8.24 -17.15 -13.54
N ALA A 17 8.48 -18.06 -14.49
CA ALA A 17 9.35 -17.77 -15.62
C ALA A 17 8.75 -16.63 -16.47
N PHE A 18 9.61 -15.90 -17.17
CA PHE A 18 9.18 -14.74 -17.97
C PHE A 18 8.13 -15.10 -19.04
N ASP A 19 8.27 -16.28 -19.63
CA ASP A 19 7.34 -16.78 -20.64
C ASP A 19 6.00 -17.23 -20.03
N ASP A 20 5.96 -17.46 -18.71
CA ASP A 20 4.80 -17.97 -17.97
C ASP A 20 4.08 -16.90 -17.13
N ILE A 21 4.56 -15.63 -17.13
CA ILE A 21 3.94 -14.53 -16.37
C ILE A 21 2.45 -14.42 -16.66
N GLU A 22 2.10 -14.47 -17.94
CA GLU A 22 0.72 -14.40 -18.42
C GLU A 22 -0.15 -15.45 -17.73
N GLU A 23 0.21 -16.74 -17.83
CA GLU A 23 -0.62 -17.80 -17.27
C GLU A 23 -0.84 -17.65 -15.76
N HIS A 24 0.20 -17.25 -15.03
CA HIS A 24 0.15 -17.14 -13.58
C HIS A 24 -0.57 -15.87 -13.11
N PHE A 25 -0.24 -14.72 -13.70
CA PHE A 25 -0.78 -13.44 -13.30
C PHE A 25 -2.23 -13.25 -13.80
N ASP A 26 -2.53 -13.65 -15.04
CA ASP A 26 -3.88 -13.61 -15.61
C ASP A 26 -4.85 -14.39 -14.71
N ARG A 27 -4.48 -15.61 -14.33
CA ARG A 27 -5.32 -16.46 -13.50
C ARG A 27 -5.51 -15.87 -12.11
N ALA A 28 -4.41 -15.55 -11.42
CA ALA A 28 -4.47 -15.04 -10.05
C ALA A 28 -5.21 -13.69 -9.96
N TYR A 29 -5.04 -12.81 -10.94
CA TYR A 29 -5.67 -11.49 -10.94
C TYR A 29 -7.08 -11.49 -11.53
N CYS A 30 -7.27 -11.99 -12.76
CA CYS A 30 -8.55 -11.91 -13.45
C CYS A 30 -9.61 -12.84 -12.85
N GLU A 31 -9.27 -14.07 -12.44
CA GLU A 31 -10.26 -14.94 -11.79
C GLU A 31 -10.72 -14.33 -10.47
N ARG A 32 -9.77 -13.81 -9.66
CA ARG A 32 -10.08 -13.16 -8.38
C ARG A 32 -10.90 -11.90 -8.52
N MET A 33 -10.58 -11.02 -9.48
CA MET A 33 -11.38 -9.81 -9.70
C MET A 33 -12.85 -10.13 -9.97
N PHE A 34 -13.13 -11.18 -10.76
CA PHE A 34 -14.49 -11.61 -11.04
C PHE A 34 -15.13 -12.37 -9.88
N GLU A 35 -14.38 -13.25 -9.20
CA GLU A 35 -14.85 -13.99 -8.02
C GLU A 35 -15.23 -13.04 -6.88
N CYS A 36 -14.40 -12.02 -6.64
CA CYS A 36 -14.61 -11.00 -5.62
C CYS A 36 -15.56 -9.88 -6.07
N GLN A 37 -16.13 -9.99 -7.27
CA GLN A 37 -17.12 -9.05 -7.84
C GLN A 37 -16.65 -7.59 -7.90
N CYS A 38 -15.36 -7.38 -8.16
CA CYS A 38 -14.77 -6.06 -8.27
C CYS A 38 -15.47 -5.19 -9.32
N GLU A 39 -15.69 -3.91 -8.99
CA GLU A 39 -16.27 -2.97 -9.95
C GLU A 39 -15.39 -2.82 -11.20
N GLN A 40 -14.06 -2.82 -11.03
CA GLN A 40 -13.08 -2.83 -12.12
C GLN A 40 -13.18 -4.09 -12.99
N GLY A 41 -13.58 -5.23 -12.41
CA GLY A 41 -13.90 -6.44 -13.17
C GLY A 41 -15.00 -6.21 -14.21
N ARG A 42 -15.88 -5.22 -13.99
CA ARG A 42 -16.93 -4.82 -14.95
C ARG A 42 -16.40 -4.05 -16.16
N TRP A 43 -15.14 -3.61 -16.14
CA TRP A 43 -14.49 -3.04 -17.33
C TRP A 43 -14.21 -4.11 -18.38
N PHE A 44 -14.13 -5.36 -17.97
CA PHE A 44 -13.98 -6.51 -18.85
C PHE A 44 -15.31 -7.25 -19.00
N GLU A 45 -15.61 -7.70 -20.21
CA GLU A 45 -16.86 -8.44 -20.48
C GLU A 45 -16.84 -9.87 -19.91
N SER A 46 -15.64 -10.40 -19.61
CA SER A 46 -15.43 -11.74 -19.07
C SER A 46 -14.01 -11.89 -18.52
N VAL A 47 -13.76 -12.95 -17.75
CA VAL A 47 -12.41 -13.35 -17.32
C VAL A 47 -11.47 -13.42 -18.52
N GLY A 48 -11.85 -14.12 -19.60
CA GLY A 48 -11.00 -14.22 -20.80
C GLY A 48 -10.69 -12.89 -21.50
N ALA A 49 -11.55 -11.88 -21.38
CA ALA A 49 -11.25 -10.53 -21.89
C ALA A 49 -10.23 -9.80 -21.00
N CYS A 50 -10.31 -10.01 -19.68
CA CYS A 50 -9.29 -9.54 -18.73
C CYS A 50 -7.94 -10.22 -19.01
N GLU A 51 -7.92 -11.56 -19.12
CA GLU A 51 -6.70 -12.33 -19.41
C GLU A 51 -6.04 -11.84 -20.70
N GLN A 52 -6.82 -11.64 -21.77
CA GLN A 52 -6.27 -11.11 -23.03
C GLN A 52 -5.65 -9.72 -22.83
N SER A 53 -6.27 -8.84 -22.05
CA SER A 53 -5.73 -7.51 -21.76
C SER A 53 -4.44 -7.56 -20.94
N VAL A 54 -4.29 -8.53 -20.04
CA VAL A 54 -3.05 -8.72 -19.28
C VAL A 54 -1.96 -9.33 -20.17
N ARG A 55 -2.28 -10.27 -21.07
CA ARG A 55 -1.34 -10.74 -22.11
C ARG A 55 -0.83 -9.64 -23.01
N ASP A 56 -1.72 -8.77 -23.47
CA ASP A 56 -1.33 -7.65 -24.33
C ASP A 56 -0.37 -6.68 -23.59
N GLN A 57 -0.50 -6.54 -22.27
CA GLN A 57 0.43 -5.78 -21.43
C GLN A 57 1.75 -6.54 -21.21
N ALA A 58 1.70 -7.84 -20.92
CA ALA A 58 2.88 -8.67 -20.79
C ALA A 58 3.72 -8.65 -22.07
N GLU A 59 3.10 -8.75 -23.25
CA GLU A 59 3.78 -8.64 -24.54
C GLU A 59 4.45 -7.27 -24.73
N GLN A 60 3.80 -6.18 -24.32
CA GLN A 60 4.41 -4.84 -24.32
C GLN A 60 5.66 -4.81 -23.44
N LEU A 61 5.64 -5.46 -22.28
CA LEU A 61 6.80 -5.54 -21.39
C LEU A 61 7.92 -6.41 -21.95
N ARG A 62 7.59 -7.49 -22.65
CA ARG A 62 8.58 -8.28 -23.39
C ARG A 62 9.26 -7.46 -24.50
N ALA A 63 8.55 -6.48 -25.05
CA ALA A 63 9.07 -5.60 -26.08
C ALA A 63 9.90 -4.44 -25.53
N VAL A 64 9.83 -4.15 -24.21
CA VAL A 64 10.71 -3.17 -23.57
C VAL A 64 12.15 -3.64 -23.73
N PRO A 65 13.04 -2.84 -24.33
CA PRO A 65 14.45 -3.17 -24.40
C PRO A 65 14.96 -3.30 -22.97
N GLN A 66 15.30 -4.53 -22.56
CA GLN A 66 16.12 -4.76 -21.37
C GLN A 66 17.47 -4.14 -21.69
N GLY A 67 17.64 -2.86 -21.34
CA GLY A 67 18.90 -2.15 -21.53
C GLY A 67 20.05 -2.93 -20.91
N ASP A 68 21.27 -2.60 -21.31
CA ASP A 68 22.46 -3.20 -20.71
C ASP A 68 22.39 -3.06 -19.18
N GLY A 69 22.28 -4.19 -18.48
CA GLY A 69 22.28 -4.24 -17.01
C GLY A 69 20.92 -4.29 -16.32
N ILE A 70 19.79 -4.43 -17.03
CA ILE A 70 18.48 -4.74 -16.42
C ILE A 70 18.21 -6.24 -16.47
N SER A 71 17.80 -6.82 -15.35
CA SER A 71 17.46 -8.22 -15.16
C SER A 71 16.00 -8.39 -14.78
N TYR A 72 15.38 -9.46 -15.29
CA TYR A 72 14.06 -9.92 -14.85
C TYR A 72 14.19 -10.84 -13.63
N ASP A 73 13.38 -10.63 -12.60
CA ASP A 73 13.34 -11.46 -11.39
C ASP A 73 12.09 -12.38 -11.35
N PRO A 74 12.24 -13.68 -11.67
CA PRO A 74 11.13 -14.63 -11.65
C PRO A 74 10.60 -14.96 -10.25
N ALA A 75 11.44 -14.87 -9.22
CA ALA A 75 11.03 -15.13 -7.84
C ALA A 75 10.15 -13.98 -7.33
N CYS A 76 10.47 -12.78 -7.78
CA CYS A 76 9.70 -11.58 -7.51
C CYS A 76 8.26 -11.65 -8.04
N VAL A 77 8.10 -12.04 -9.30
CA VAL A 77 6.77 -12.20 -9.90
C VAL A 77 5.98 -13.28 -9.17
N GLY A 78 6.61 -14.42 -8.85
CA GLY A 78 5.92 -15.48 -8.14
C GLY A 78 5.52 -15.09 -6.71
N ALA A 79 6.36 -14.34 -5.99
CA ALA A 79 5.99 -13.77 -4.70
C ALA A 79 4.76 -12.85 -4.80
N ARG A 80 4.67 -12.03 -5.85
CA ARG A 80 3.48 -11.19 -6.11
C ARG A 80 2.24 -12.01 -6.45
N VAL A 81 2.37 -13.04 -7.28
CA VAL A 81 1.27 -13.96 -7.60
C VAL A 81 0.78 -14.68 -6.35
N ASP A 82 1.70 -15.17 -5.52
CA ASP A 82 1.30 -15.83 -4.28
C ASP A 82 0.67 -14.87 -3.28
N ALA A 83 1.10 -13.60 -3.25
CA ALA A 83 0.48 -12.56 -2.43
C ALA A 83 -0.95 -12.26 -2.91
N LEU A 84 -1.17 -12.18 -4.23
CA LEU A 84 -2.51 -12.08 -4.83
C LEU A 84 -3.37 -13.28 -4.44
N ASP A 85 -2.82 -14.50 -4.53
CA ASP A 85 -3.49 -15.74 -4.17
C ASP A 85 -3.80 -15.83 -2.67
N ALA A 86 -2.92 -15.34 -1.80
CA ALA A 86 -3.15 -15.28 -0.37
C ALA A 86 -4.21 -14.23 0.03
N LEU A 87 -4.29 -13.11 -0.71
CA LEU A 87 -5.21 -12.01 -0.42
C LEU A 87 -6.68 -12.44 -0.49
N GLY A 88 -7.03 -13.34 -1.41
CA GLY A 88 -8.42 -13.78 -1.59
C GLY A 88 -9.32 -12.62 -2.01
N CYS A 89 -10.48 -12.56 -1.38
CA CYS A 89 -11.39 -11.41 -1.40
C CYS A 89 -11.33 -10.60 -0.10
N ALA A 90 -10.20 -10.62 0.62
CA ALA A 90 -10.05 -9.83 1.85
C ALA A 90 -10.26 -8.34 1.55
N THR A 91 -10.85 -7.60 2.48
CA THR A 91 -11.17 -6.17 2.36
C THR A 91 -10.18 -5.26 3.12
N GLU A 92 -9.29 -5.85 3.92
CA GLU A 92 -8.25 -5.13 4.67
C GLU A 92 -6.88 -5.77 4.46
N LEU A 93 -5.89 -4.97 4.03
CA LEU A 93 -4.50 -5.42 4.00
C LEU A 93 -4.05 -5.52 5.45
N ASP A 94 -3.37 -6.60 5.80
CA ASP A 94 -2.68 -6.65 7.09
C ASP A 94 -1.65 -5.51 7.09
N PRO A 95 -1.79 -4.46 7.92
CA PRO A 95 -0.83 -3.37 7.97
C PRO A 95 0.54 -3.85 8.47
N ALA A 96 0.62 -5.04 9.09
CA ALA A 96 1.85 -5.71 9.47
C ALA A 96 2.42 -6.63 8.37
N ALA A 97 1.70 -6.81 7.24
CA ALA A 97 2.31 -7.34 6.02
C ALA A 97 3.26 -6.28 5.49
N ASP A 98 4.49 -6.34 6.01
CA ASP A 98 5.59 -5.41 5.82
C ASP A 98 5.65 -4.89 4.37
N ASP A 99 5.43 -3.59 4.18
CA ASP A 99 5.53 -2.86 2.90
C ASP A 99 6.90 -3.10 2.22
N CYS A 100 7.86 -3.59 3.00
CA CYS A 100 9.14 -4.05 2.55
C CYS A 100 9.15 -5.32 1.70
N ALA A 101 8.42 -6.36 2.11
CA ALA A 101 8.42 -7.63 1.40
C ALA A 101 7.62 -7.56 0.08
N SER A 102 6.64 -6.67 0.01
CA SER A 102 5.82 -6.45 -1.20
C SER A 102 6.53 -5.63 -2.28
N ARG A 103 7.61 -4.91 -1.93
CA ARG A 103 8.40 -4.05 -2.83
C ARG A 103 9.50 -4.80 -3.55
N CYS A 104 9.15 -5.95 -4.11
CA CYS A 104 10.03 -6.64 -5.04
C CYS A 104 9.79 -6.10 -6.47
N PRO A 105 10.77 -5.46 -7.13
CA PRO A 105 10.63 -5.00 -8.51
C PRO A 105 10.82 -6.14 -9.52
N ILE A 106 9.89 -6.26 -10.49
CA ILE A 106 9.92 -7.32 -11.54
C ILE A 106 11.17 -7.21 -12.41
N PHE A 107 11.59 -5.98 -12.66
CA PHE A 107 12.83 -5.66 -13.36
C PHE A 107 13.71 -4.80 -12.44
N HIS A 108 14.98 -5.17 -12.36
CA HIS A 108 15.96 -4.46 -11.53
C HIS A 108 17.32 -4.41 -12.24
N GLY A 109 18.16 -3.46 -11.89
CA GLY A 109 19.54 -3.41 -12.34
C GLY A 109 20.52 -4.07 -11.37
N GLU A 110 21.73 -3.52 -11.33
CA GLU A 110 22.84 -4.00 -10.49
C GLU A 110 23.34 -2.95 -9.49
N ARG A 111 22.81 -1.72 -9.53
CA ARG A 111 23.34 -0.62 -8.72
C ARG A 111 23.02 -0.78 -7.24
N GLY A 112 24.04 -0.63 -6.41
CA GLY A 112 23.95 -0.75 -4.96
C GLY A 112 23.34 0.47 -4.29
N VAL A 113 23.12 0.37 -2.97
CA VAL A 113 22.67 1.50 -2.13
C VAL A 113 23.59 2.72 -2.30
N ASP A 114 22.98 3.90 -2.33
CA ASP A 114 23.58 5.23 -2.55
C ASP A 114 24.22 5.47 -3.93
N GLU A 115 24.24 4.47 -4.82
CA GLU A 115 24.67 4.68 -6.20
C GLU A 115 23.60 5.46 -6.98
N ALA A 116 24.04 6.34 -7.89
CA ALA A 116 23.12 7.10 -8.73
C ALA A 116 22.27 6.13 -9.55
N CYS A 117 20.97 6.35 -9.68
CA CYS A 117 20.07 5.51 -10.47
C CYS A 117 19.35 6.31 -11.54
N SER A 118 18.83 5.58 -12.54
CA SER A 118 17.83 6.06 -13.47
C SER A 118 16.57 5.21 -13.36
N LEU A 119 15.42 5.86 -13.32
CA LEU A 119 14.11 5.27 -13.46
C LEU A 119 13.54 5.71 -14.81
N ASP A 120 13.19 4.73 -15.65
CA ASP A 120 12.36 4.96 -16.82
C ASP A 120 10.93 5.13 -16.32
N ALA A 121 10.39 6.35 -16.27
CA ALA A 121 9.05 6.56 -15.70
C ALA A 121 7.93 5.94 -16.57
N THR A 122 8.23 5.62 -17.84
CA THR A 122 7.26 5.00 -18.76
C THR A 122 7.11 3.51 -18.48
N ASN A 123 8.23 2.84 -18.21
CA ASN A 123 8.30 1.39 -18.00
C ASN A 123 8.63 1.00 -16.56
N GLN A 124 8.73 1.98 -15.66
CA GLN A 124 8.86 1.90 -14.21
C GLN A 124 9.89 0.93 -13.62
N TYR A 125 10.86 0.52 -14.41
CA TYR A 125 12.05 -0.18 -13.93
C TYR A 125 13.15 0.82 -13.58
N SER A 126 13.91 0.47 -12.54
CA SER A 126 15.12 1.20 -12.16
C SER A 126 16.35 0.33 -12.35
N ASP A 127 17.50 0.95 -12.56
CA ASP A 127 18.78 0.26 -12.61
C ASP A 127 19.36 -0.09 -11.23
N CYS A 128 18.57 0.06 -10.16
CA CYS A 128 18.92 -0.40 -8.82
C CYS A 128 18.84 -1.91 -8.68
N ALA A 129 19.71 -2.50 -7.86
CA ALA A 129 19.72 -3.92 -7.55
C ALA A 129 18.38 -4.40 -6.95
N ALA A 130 18.12 -5.70 -7.04
CA ALA A 130 16.93 -6.33 -6.47
C ALA A 130 16.72 -5.93 -5.00
N GLY A 131 15.48 -5.55 -4.67
CA GLY A 131 15.08 -5.08 -3.34
C GLY A 131 15.40 -3.60 -3.05
N LEU A 132 16.00 -2.87 -4.00
CA LEU A 132 16.23 -1.43 -3.87
C LEU A 132 15.23 -0.65 -4.75
N SER A 133 14.98 0.60 -4.36
CA SER A 133 14.18 1.56 -5.14
C SER A 133 15.02 2.78 -5.50
N CYS A 134 14.73 3.37 -6.67
CA CYS A 134 15.35 4.63 -7.05
C CYS A 134 14.65 5.79 -6.33
N ASN A 135 15.32 6.40 -5.35
CA ASN A 135 14.83 7.62 -4.70
C ASN A 135 15.04 8.80 -5.66
N ILE A 136 14.00 9.11 -6.43
CA ILE A 136 14.01 10.11 -7.49
C ILE A 136 14.33 11.49 -6.91
N GLN A 137 15.29 12.20 -7.52
CA GLN A 137 15.68 13.55 -7.15
C GLN A 137 15.36 14.56 -8.26
N GLU A 138 15.48 14.14 -9.52
CA GLU A 138 15.28 14.99 -10.70
C GLU A 138 14.65 14.17 -11.83
N CYS A 139 13.71 14.74 -12.57
CA CYS A 139 13.16 14.15 -13.78
C CYS A 139 13.34 15.11 -14.96
N ASP A 140 13.80 14.57 -16.09
CA ASP A 140 13.91 15.28 -17.35
C ASP A 140 12.86 14.73 -18.34
N TYR A 141 12.07 15.64 -18.90
CA TYR A 141 11.02 15.32 -19.86
C TYR A 141 11.42 15.78 -21.26
N ASP A 142 11.54 14.85 -22.19
CA ASP A 142 11.80 15.15 -23.59
C ASP A 142 10.48 15.40 -24.35
N PRO A 143 10.15 16.64 -24.74
CA PRO A 143 8.90 16.95 -25.43
C PRO A 143 8.84 16.43 -26.88
N VAL A 144 9.96 15.95 -27.45
CA VAL A 144 10.01 15.41 -28.81
C VAL A 144 9.63 13.94 -28.81
N THR A 145 10.20 13.16 -27.89
CA THR A 145 9.95 11.72 -27.78
C THR A 145 8.80 11.41 -26.83
N GLY A 146 8.46 12.33 -25.92
CA GLY A 146 7.53 12.12 -24.83
C GLY A 146 8.11 11.31 -23.67
N ALA A 147 9.40 10.95 -23.73
CA ALA A 147 10.05 10.16 -22.71
C ALA A 147 10.34 11.01 -21.46
N GLU A 148 10.12 10.41 -20.29
CA GLU A 148 10.50 10.97 -19.00
C GLU A 148 11.56 10.08 -18.36
N THR A 149 12.75 10.64 -18.12
CA THR A 149 13.85 9.96 -17.45
C THR A 149 14.05 10.61 -16.10
N CYS A 150 13.82 9.84 -15.05
CA CYS A 150 14.06 10.27 -13.68
C CYS A 150 15.44 9.74 -13.22
N THR A 151 16.17 10.56 -12.48
CA THR A 151 17.44 10.21 -11.87
C THR A 151 17.40 10.42 -10.37
N GLY A 152 18.19 9.65 -9.63
CA GLY A 152 18.17 9.65 -8.18
C GLY A 152 19.31 8.86 -7.59
N SER A 153 19.09 8.32 -6.39
CA SER A 153 20.00 7.38 -5.73
C SER A 153 19.26 6.11 -5.33
N CYS A 154 19.86 4.95 -5.51
CA CYS A 154 19.30 3.70 -5.03
C CYS A 154 19.24 3.71 -3.51
N THR A 155 18.07 3.45 -2.97
CA THR A 155 17.83 3.33 -1.53
C THR A 155 17.23 1.99 -1.24
N ASP A 156 17.62 1.40 -0.13
CA ASP A 156 16.90 0.27 0.44
C ASP A 156 15.65 0.86 1.13
N PRO A 157 14.43 0.63 0.60
CA PRO A 157 13.21 1.14 1.23
C PRO A 157 12.97 0.55 2.63
N CYS A 158 13.68 -0.52 2.96
CA CYS A 158 13.62 -1.27 4.21
C CYS A 158 14.76 -0.97 5.15
N ALA A 159 15.81 -0.31 4.66
CA ALA A 159 16.84 0.16 5.56
C ALA A 159 16.24 1.27 6.45
N PRO A 160 16.47 1.23 7.77
CA PRO A 160 16.18 2.38 8.61
C PRO A 160 17.01 3.55 8.08
N GLN A 161 16.35 4.63 7.64
CA GLN A 161 17.06 5.73 6.98
C GLN A 161 18.12 6.32 7.92
N PRO A 162 19.43 6.22 7.58
CA PRO A 162 20.48 6.65 8.48
C PRO A 162 20.57 8.18 8.53
N GLY A 163 20.21 8.76 9.69
CA GLY A 163 20.50 10.14 10.04
C GLY A 163 19.56 11.23 9.51
N GLY A 164 18.33 10.92 9.10
CA GLY A 164 17.47 11.89 8.43
C GLY A 164 16.09 12.07 9.05
N GLY A 165 15.97 12.81 10.17
CA GLY A 165 14.67 13.19 10.71
C GLY A 165 13.77 12.00 11.03
N CYS A 166 12.57 12.28 11.50
CA CYS A 166 11.59 11.21 11.61
C CYS A 166 11.00 10.98 10.22
N GLY A 167 11.47 9.95 9.52
CA GLY A 167 10.81 9.45 8.32
C GLY A 167 9.42 8.92 8.69
N THR A 168 9.39 7.68 9.15
CA THR A 168 8.19 7.02 9.68
C THR A 168 8.54 6.44 11.03
N CYS A 169 7.84 6.89 12.08
CA CYS A 169 7.93 6.25 13.38
C CYS A 169 6.97 5.06 13.44
N ASP A 170 7.31 4.04 14.24
CA ASP A 170 6.39 2.96 14.57
C ASP A 170 5.04 3.50 15.04
N GLN A 171 3.98 2.70 14.92
CA GLN A 171 2.60 3.10 15.27
C GLN A 171 2.46 3.70 16.67
N ASP A 172 3.32 3.27 17.60
CA ASP A 172 3.37 3.67 19.01
C ASP A 172 4.31 4.85 19.31
N SER A 173 4.86 5.48 18.28
CA SER A 173 5.79 6.61 18.38
C SER A 173 5.34 7.77 17.49
N TYR A 174 5.86 8.96 17.77
CA TYR A 174 5.69 10.14 16.91
C TYR A 174 7.03 10.81 16.68
N CYS A 175 7.08 11.60 15.61
CA CYS A 175 8.23 12.42 15.32
C CYS A 175 8.32 13.62 16.25
N ASP A 176 9.35 13.71 17.08
CA ASP A 176 9.72 14.99 17.68
C ASP A 176 10.67 15.74 16.75
N TRP A 177 10.11 16.63 15.94
CA TRP A 177 10.84 17.47 14.99
C TRP A 177 11.89 18.38 15.64
N ASN A 178 11.87 18.59 16.96
CA ASN A 178 12.87 19.43 17.63
C ASN A 178 14.19 18.68 17.85
N ILE A 179 14.12 17.36 18.03
CA ILE A 179 15.30 16.50 18.25
C ILE A 179 15.53 15.53 17.10
N GLU A 180 14.64 15.51 16.10
CA GLU A 180 14.72 14.64 14.92
C GLU A 180 14.76 13.15 15.29
N GLU A 181 14.03 12.77 16.35
CA GLU A 181 13.96 11.39 16.85
C GLU A 181 12.50 10.92 16.98
N CYS A 182 12.28 9.62 16.76
CA CYS A 182 11.03 8.97 17.09
C CYS A 182 10.95 8.75 18.60
N VAL A 183 9.96 9.39 19.22
CA VAL A 183 9.71 9.31 20.66
C VAL A 183 8.38 8.59 20.91
N PRO A 184 8.26 7.80 21.99
CA PRO A 184 7.02 7.11 22.31
C PRO A 184 5.84 8.07 22.43
N LEU A 185 4.67 7.64 21.96
CA LEU A 185 3.43 8.39 22.16
C LEU A 185 3.10 8.52 23.66
N PRO A 186 2.59 9.68 24.11
CA PRO A 186 2.19 9.90 25.50
C PRO A 186 1.03 8.97 25.89
N ARG A 187 1.04 8.46 27.14
CA ARG A 187 -0.02 7.57 27.67
C ARG A 187 -1.13 8.38 28.32
N VAL A 188 -2.25 7.74 28.65
CA VAL A 188 -3.35 8.38 29.40
C VAL A 188 -2.82 9.08 30.65
N GLY A 189 -3.11 10.37 30.77
CA GLY A 189 -2.64 11.27 31.83
C GLY A 189 -1.42 12.12 31.46
N ASP A 190 -0.67 11.75 30.42
CA ASP A 190 0.50 12.51 29.94
C ASP A 190 0.09 13.66 29.01
N SER A 191 0.96 14.65 28.85
CA SER A 191 0.71 15.73 27.89
C SER A 191 0.96 15.27 26.46
N CYS A 192 0.05 15.62 25.56
CA CYS A 192 0.13 15.41 24.12
C CYS A 192 0.32 16.71 23.33
N SER A 193 0.81 17.77 23.99
CA SER A 193 1.01 19.08 23.34
C SER A 193 1.95 19.04 22.14
N ASN A 194 2.93 18.13 22.16
CA ASN A 194 3.94 18.01 21.11
C ASN A 194 3.51 17.06 19.99
N SER A 195 2.76 16.00 20.30
CA SER A 195 2.38 14.95 19.36
C SER A 195 0.99 15.17 18.74
N GLY A 196 0.06 15.81 19.46
CA GLY A 196 -1.38 15.80 19.15
C GLY A 196 -2.01 14.40 19.12
N ARG A 197 -1.27 13.36 19.56
CA ARG A 197 -1.61 11.94 19.49
C ARG A 197 -1.23 11.24 20.80
N CYS A 198 -1.89 10.14 21.11
CA CYS A 198 -1.67 9.36 22.33
C CYS A 198 -1.45 7.89 22.00
N PHE A 199 -0.86 7.17 22.95
CA PHE A 199 -0.55 5.74 22.83
C PHE A 199 -1.84 4.89 22.86
N GLY A 200 -1.91 3.87 22.00
CA GLY A 200 -3.08 3.01 21.84
C GLY A 200 -4.32 3.80 21.41
N ASP A 201 -5.47 3.45 21.99
CA ASP A 201 -6.77 4.03 21.65
C ASP A 201 -7.07 5.35 22.39
N ALA A 202 -6.10 5.93 23.09
CA ALA A 202 -6.30 7.21 23.76
C ALA A 202 -6.36 8.37 22.75
N PHE A 203 -6.98 9.49 23.14
CA PHE A 203 -7.00 10.71 22.33
C PHE A 203 -6.48 11.92 23.11
N CYS A 204 -5.98 12.91 22.37
CA CYS A 204 -5.50 14.18 22.93
C CYS A 204 -6.67 15.15 23.11
N ASP A 205 -7.02 15.47 24.36
CA ASP A 205 -8.15 16.35 24.66
C ASP A 205 -7.84 17.84 24.41
N ALA A 206 -8.83 18.70 24.64
CA ALA A 206 -8.68 20.16 24.48
C ALA A 206 -7.70 20.80 25.49
N SER A 207 -7.34 20.07 26.55
CA SER A 207 -6.36 20.49 27.56
C SER A 207 -4.94 20.01 27.21
N ALA A 208 -4.75 19.40 26.04
CA ALA A 208 -3.50 18.76 25.61
C ALA A 208 -3.02 17.66 26.56
N VAL A 209 -3.96 16.88 27.09
CA VAL A 209 -3.71 15.69 27.91
C VAL A 209 -4.32 14.46 27.22
N CYS A 210 -3.59 13.36 27.24
CA CYS A 210 -4.11 12.09 26.76
C CYS A 210 -5.17 11.55 27.70
N VAL A 211 -6.33 11.24 27.17
CA VAL A 211 -7.46 10.65 27.90
C VAL A 211 -7.94 9.39 27.19
N ALA A 212 -8.57 8.50 27.95
CA ALA A 212 -9.21 7.32 27.37
C ALA A 212 -10.35 7.75 26.43
N GLN A 213 -10.59 6.96 25.39
CA GLN A 213 -11.80 7.08 24.58
C GLN A 213 -13.06 6.84 25.43
N VAL A 214 -14.17 7.33 24.90
CA VAL A 214 -15.47 7.35 25.52
C VAL A 214 -16.29 6.19 24.94
N GLU A 215 -16.88 5.39 25.83
CA GLU A 215 -17.78 4.29 25.48
C GLU A 215 -19.04 4.79 24.74
N LEU A 216 -19.74 3.87 24.07
CA LEU A 216 -21.00 4.14 23.38
C LEU A 216 -22.04 4.85 24.28
N GLY A 217 -22.67 5.89 23.75
CA GLY A 217 -23.64 6.74 24.44
C GLY A 217 -23.02 7.86 25.27
N GLY A 218 -21.71 7.84 25.53
CA GLY A 218 -21.02 8.92 26.21
C GLY A 218 -20.93 10.20 25.35
N PRO A 219 -20.73 11.37 25.97
CA PRO A 219 -20.66 12.63 25.25
C PRO A 219 -19.35 12.73 24.46
N CYS A 220 -19.42 13.33 23.27
CA CYS A 220 -18.26 13.59 22.44
C CYS A 220 -18.40 14.91 21.69
N SER A 221 -17.27 15.52 21.33
CA SER A 221 -17.22 16.68 20.43
C SER A 221 -16.54 16.36 19.10
N GLY A 222 -16.12 15.12 18.89
CA GLY A 222 -15.51 14.64 17.66
C GLY A 222 -15.32 13.13 17.65
N HIS A 223 -15.18 12.58 16.44
CA HIS A 223 -15.08 11.15 16.14
C HIS A 223 -14.02 10.41 16.98
N ARG A 224 -12.81 10.96 17.07
CA ARG A 224 -11.66 10.34 17.77
C ARG A 224 -11.87 10.17 19.29
N GLN A 225 -12.89 10.80 19.86
CA GLN A 225 -13.18 10.69 21.29
C GLN A 225 -13.90 9.40 21.63
N CYS A 226 -14.52 8.73 20.65
CA CYS A 226 -15.33 7.55 20.86
C CYS A 226 -14.53 6.29 20.58
N GLU A 227 -14.75 5.23 21.36
CA GLU A 227 -14.18 3.90 21.09
C GLU A 227 -14.56 3.37 19.70
N SER A 228 -15.75 3.73 19.22
CA SER A 228 -16.22 3.40 17.88
C SER A 228 -15.65 4.28 16.77
N GLY A 229 -14.90 5.34 17.10
CA GLY A 229 -14.52 6.38 16.15
C GLY A 229 -15.70 7.20 15.59
N TYR A 230 -16.89 7.14 16.19
CA TYR A 230 -18.11 7.70 15.59
C TYR A 230 -18.93 8.59 16.54
N CYS A 231 -19.08 9.87 16.19
CA CYS A 231 -19.72 10.93 16.99
C CYS A 231 -20.68 11.82 16.16
N PRO A 232 -21.84 11.32 15.69
CA PRO A 232 -22.68 12.04 14.74
C PRO A 232 -23.51 13.19 15.35
N ALA A 233 -23.82 13.12 16.65
CA ALA A 233 -24.76 14.03 17.30
C ALA A 233 -24.30 14.47 18.70
N GLY A 234 -22.99 14.54 18.92
CA GLY A 234 -22.41 14.90 20.22
C GLY A 234 -22.46 13.78 21.26
N SER A 235 -22.78 12.56 20.85
CA SER A 235 -22.69 11.34 21.64
C SER A 235 -22.08 10.21 20.81
N CYS A 236 -21.25 9.39 21.43
CA CYS A 236 -20.64 8.24 20.80
C CYS A 236 -21.72 7.24 20.38
N ALA A 237 -21.65 6.78 19.14
CA ALA A 237 -22.61 5.84 18.56
C ALA A 237 -21.87 4.71 17.86
N ALA A 238 -22.54 3.59 17.62
CA ALA A 238 -21.99 2.55 16.75
C ALA A 238 -21.85 3.10 15.33
N LEU A 239 -20.85 2.63 14.59
CA LEU A 239 -20.72 2.93 13.17
C LEU A 239 -21.96 2.43 12.41
N PRO A 240 -22.41 3.14 11.35
CA PRO A 240 -23.55 2.71 10.55
C PRO A 240 -23.31 1.32 9.92
N GLY A 241 -24.31 0.43 10.02
CA GLY A 241 -24.25 -0.91 9.45
C GLY A 241 -24.68 -0.95 7.98
N ARG A 242 -24.69 -2.14 7.38
CA ARG A 242 -25.09 -2.32 5.97
C ARG A 242 -26.52 -1.78 5.74
N GLY A 243 -26.68 -0.93 4.75
CA GLY A 243 -27.96 -0.30 4.41
C GLY A 243 -28.28 0.97 5.22
N ASP A 244 -27.52 1.27 6.27
CA ASP A 244 -27.64 2.53 6.99
C ASP A 244 -27.00 3.67 6.19
N SER A 245 -27.46 4.90 6.43
CA SER A 245 -26.89 6.07 5.77
C SER A 245 -25.54 6.42 6.40
N CYS A 246 -24.54 6.60 5.54
CA CYS A 246 -23.24 7.18 5.90
C CYS A 246 -23.15 8.68 5.56
N ALA A 247 -24.27 9.30 5.14
CA ALA A 247 -24.33 10.67 4.68
C ALA A 247 -23.75 11.65 5.72
N GLY A 248 -22.79 12.46 5.27
CA GLY A 248 -22.15 13.49 6.09
C GLY A 248 -21.05 12.98 7.04
N THR A 249 -20.86 11.67 7.14
CA THR A 249 -19.81 11.09 8.00
C THR A 249 -18.81 10.24 7.24
N ASN A 250 -19.18 9.70 6.07
CA ASN A 250 -18.33 8.81 5.26
C ASN A 250 -17.73 7.65 6.09
N ALA A 251 -18.46 7.16 7.07
CA ALA A 251 -18.03 6.13 7.98
C ALA A 251 -19.08 5.03 8.04
N CYS A 252 -18.62 3.78 8.04
CA CYS A 252 -19.42 2.57 8.13
C CYS A 252 -18.74 1.58 9.09
N ALA A 253 -19.46 0.58 9.56
CA ALA A 253 -18.88 -0.50 10.37
C ALA A 253 -17.82 -1.28 9.58
N ASP A 254 -17.01 -2.08 10.27
CA ASP A 254 -15.91 -2.85 9.68
C ASP A 254 -16.37 -3.67 8.46
N ALA A 255 -15.50 -3.77 7.45
CA ALA A 255 -15.75 -4.40 6.15
C ALA A 255 -16.86 -3.74 5.29
N LEU A 256 -17.34 -2.55 5.65
CA LEU A 256 -18.28 -1.77 4.84
C LEU A 256 -17.63 -0.49 4.30
N ALA A 257 -18.05 -0.06 3.12
CA ALA A 257 -17.69 1.22 2.52
C ALA A 257 -18.91 2.11 2.34
N CYS A 258 -18.71 3.43 2.42
CA CYS A 258 -19.76 4.40 2.12
C CYS A 258 -19.86 4.57 0.60
N ASP A 259 -20.95 4.09 0.00
CA ASP A 259 -21.24 4.32 -1.42
C ASP A 259 -21.49 5.82 -1.64
N PHE A 260 -20.64 6.48 -2.43
CA PHE A 260 -20.70 7.94 -2.57
C PHE A 260 -21.91 8.44 -3.37
N GLU A 261 -22.52 7.60 -4.22
CA GLU A 261 -23.69 7.98 -5.02
C GLU A 261 -24.98 7.91 -4.19
N THR A 262 -25.15 6.81 -3.45
CA THR A 262 -26.35 6.51 -2.66
C THR A 262 -26.25 6.98 -1.21
N GLN A 263 -25.03 7.26 -0.72
CA GLN A 263 -24.73 7.66 0.66
C GLN A 263 -25.22 6.62 1.70
N ILE A 264 -25.04 5.35 1.35
CA ILE A 264 -25.43 4.18 2.15
C ILE A 264 -24.20 3.27 2.33
N CYS A 265 -24.09 2.65 3.50
CA CYS A 265 -23.06 1.65 3.76
C CYS A 265 -23.36 0.36 2.98
N VAL A 266 -22.45 0.01 2.09
CA VAL A 266 -22.46 -1.22 1.31
C VAL A 266 -21.23 -2.06 1.69
N GLU A 267 -21.16 -3.30 1.22
CA GLU A 267 -19.93 -4.08 1.41
C GLU A 267 -18.75 -3.34 0.80
N ALA A 268 -17.64 -3.25 1.54
CA ALA A 268 -16.41 -2.78 0.95
C ALA A 268 -16.02 -3.72 -0.20
N ASP A 269 -15.54 -3.15 -1.31
CA ASP A 269 -14.92 -3.96 -2.33
C ASP A 269 -13.70 -4.67 -1.76
N ALA A 270 -13.46 -5.90 -2.20
CA ALA A 270 -12.25 -6.62 -1.82
C ALA A 270 -11.00 -5.80 -2.21
N LEU A 271 -9.91 -5.95 -1.47
CA LEU A 271 -8.63 -5.27 -1.74
C LEU A 271 -8.10 -5.61 -3.12
N ILE A 272 -8.37 -6.81 -3.63
CA ILE A 272 -8.02 -7.18 -5.01
C ILE A 272 -8.69 -6.24 -6.03
N CYS A 273 -9.82 -5.64 -5.67
CA CYS A 273 -10.51 -4.63 -6.46
C CYS A 273 -9.87 -3.24 -6.34
N GLN A 274 -9.20 -2.98 -5.20
CA GLN A 274 -8.42 -1.77 -4.99
C GLN A 274 -6.96 -1.94 -5.41
N TRP A 275 -6.54 -3.16 -5.74
CA TRP A 275 -5.22 -3.45 -6.27
C TRP A 275 -5.06 -2.52 -7.46
N PRO A 276 -4.09 -1.60 -7.39
CA PRO A 276 -4.17 -0.38 -8.15
C PRO A 276 -4.32 -0.73 -9.63
N SER A 277 -5.05 0.12 -10.36
CA SER A 277 -4.94 0.26 -11.83
C SER A 277 -3.49 0.33 -12.31
N GLY A 278 -2.56 0.52 -11.38
CA GLY A 278 -1.15 0.26 -11.45
C GLY A 278 -0.64 -1.14 -11.79
N LEU A 279 -1.36 -1.99 -12.51
CA LEU A 279 -0.60 -2.81 -13.47
C LEU A 279 0.22 -1.86 -14.37
N GLU A 280 -0.32 -0.69 -14.70
CA GLU A 280 0.45 0.39 -15.34
C GLU A 280 1.56 1.01 -14.47
N THR A 281 1.62 0.79 -13.14
CA THR A 281 2.63 1.38 -12.22
C THR A 281 3.57 0.40 -11.53
N TYR A 282 3.49 -0.87 -11.87
CA TYR A 282 4.32 -1.92 -11.26
C TYR A 282 5.03 -2.80 -12.30
N TYR A 283 4.98 -2.38 -13.56
CA TYR A 283 5.58 -2.99 -14.73
C TYR A 283 6.52 -2.01 -15.43
#